data_AF-A0A395VAX8-F1
#
_entry.id   AF-A0A395VAX8-F1
#
_cell.length_a   1.000
_cell.length_b   1.000
_cell.length_c   1.000
_cell.angle_alpha   90.00
_cell.angle_beta   90.00
_cell.angle_gamma   90.00
#
_symmetry.space_group_name_H-M   'P 1'
#
loop_
_entity.id
_entity.type
_entity.pdbx_description
1 polymer ?
#
loop_
_entity_poly.entity_id
_entity_poly.type
_entity_poly.pdbx_seq_one_letter_code
_entity_poly.pdbx_strand_id
1 'polypeptide(L)'
;MEHDRKQIKENRAFKKEDAYETLGIINTWIGNMDTKVSFALALAGVLIGVIFEKGIPNAFERITEVSKLAELSGGEIIAAILVALLYLSSFISILCFMLSIIARVKNLNNASSAFFFGSIGNMTLENYKNAVKDMDEKEIVDDLEEQIHTNSKICSLKAKWYNKGIKFLLVTVILWFVCMIFQLI
;
A
#
# COMPACT_ATOMS: atom_id res chain seq x y z
N MET A 1 -41.47 21.62 -19.76
CA MET A 1 -41.23 21.35 -18.32
C MET A 1 -40.88 19.90 -18.00
N GLU A 2 -41.66 18.90 -18.45
CA GLU A 2 -41.35 17.48 -18.19
C GLU A 2 -40.33 16.91 -19.20
N HIS A 3 -40.44 17.34 -20.46
CA HIS A 3 -39.44 17.10 -21.50
C HIS A 3 -38.08 17.71 -21.14
N ASP A 4 -38.05 18.96 -20.67
CA ASP A 4 -36.82 19.63 -20.21
C ASP A 4 -36.20 18.93 -19.00
N ARG A 5 -37.01 18.39 -18.08
CA ARG A 5 -36.52 17.64 -16.91
C ARG A 5 -35.94 16.28 -17.29
N LYS A 6 -36.51 15.57 -18.27
CA LYS A 6 -35.91 14.33 -18.83
C LYS A 6 -34.59 14.63 -19.52
N GLN A 7 -34.54 15.69 -20.34
CA GLN A 7 -33.35 16.09 -21.08
C GLN A 7 -32.21 16.59 -20.17
N ILE A 8 -32.53 17.26 -19.05
CA ILE A 8 -31.57 17.64 -18.01
C ILE A 8 -31.08 16.42 -17.21
N LYS A 9 -31.92 15.39 -16.99
CA LYS A 9 -31.52 14.13 -16.35
C LYS A 9 -30.61 13.30 -17.25
N GLU A 10 -30.92 13.19 -18.53
CA GLU A 10 -30.08 12.50 -19.53
C GLU A 10 -28.73 13.21 -19.73
N ASN A 11 -28.69 14.55 -19.68
CA ASN A 11 -27.43 15.30 -19.68
C ASN A 11 -26.61 15.19 -18.39
N ARG A 12 -27.17 14.62 -17.31
CA ARG A 12 -26.47 14.36 -16.03
C ARG A 12 -26.23 12.88 -15.77
N ALA A 13 -26.67 11.99 -16.66
CA ALA A 13 -26.43 10.55 -16.50
C ALA A 13 -24.93 10.28 -16.65
N PHE A 14 -24.38 9.41 -15.81
CA PHE A 14 -22.99 8.96 -15.90
C PHE A 14 -22.82 8.19 -17.21
N LYS A 15 -22.03 8.73 -18.13
CA LYS A 15 -21.87 8.19 -19.48
C LYS A 15 -20.68 7.25 -19.55
N LYS A 16 -20.60 6.50 -20.65
CA LYS A 16 -19.47 5.63 -20.96
C LYS A 16 -18.13 6.38 -20.97
N GLU A 17 -18.10 7.60 -21.49
CA GLU A 17 -16.90 8.45 -21.47
C GLU A 17 -16.49 8.80 -20.03
N ASP A 18 -17.46 9.18 -19.19
CA ASP A 18 -17.23 9.49 -17.77
C ASP A 18 -16.70 8.27 -17.02
N ALA A 19 -17.22 7.07 -17.35
CA ALA A 19 -16.76 5.81 -16.77
C ALA A 19 -15.32 5.48 -17.15
N TYR A 20 -14.93 5.62 -18.42
CA TYR A 20 -13.54 5.44 -18.83
C TYR A 20 -12.61 6.47 -18.20
N GLU A 21 -13.01 7.74 -18.17
CA GLU A 21 -12.20 8.80 -17.56
C GLU A 21 -12.01 8.54 -16.06
N THR A 22 -13.09 8.21 -15.34
CA THR A 22 -13.04 7.90 -13.92
C THR A 22 -12.15 6.69 -13.65
N LEU A 23 -12.29 5.61 -14.43
CA LEU A 23 -11.41 4.44 -14.30
C LEU A 23 -9.94 4.80 -14.53
N GLY A 24 -9.66 5.66 -15.53
CA GLY A 24 -8.34 6.20 -15.79
C GLY A 24 -7.76 6.95 -14.58
N ILE A 25 -8.54 7.86 -14.00
CA ILE A 25 -8.15 8.63 -12.80
C ILE A 25 -7.81 7.71 -11.63
N ILE A 26 -8.65 6.70 -11.36
CA ILE A 26 -8.41 5.74 -10.28
C ILE A 26 -7.13 4.92 -10.53
N ASN A 27 -6.90 4.48 -11.78
CA ASN A 27 -5.67 3.77 -12.14
C ASN A 27 -4.42 4.65 -11.95
N THR A 28 -4.50 5.94 -12.30
CA THR A 28 -3.43 6.90 -12.01
C THR A 28 -3.18 7.05 -10.51
N TRP A 29 -4.23 7.09 -9.68
CA TRP A 29 -4.07 7.15 -8.22
C TRP A 29 -3.42 5.89 -7.64
N ILE A 30 -3.76 4.71 -8.15
CA ILE A 30 -3.07 3.47 -7.78
C ILE A 30 -1.58 3.57 -8.12
N GLY A 31 -1.23 3.98 -9.34
CA GLY A 31 0.16 4.14 -9.76
C GLY A 31 0.93 5.17 -8.93
N ASN A 32 0.30 6.30 -8.59
CA ASN A 32 0.86 7.30 -7.69
C ASN A 32 1.10 6.74 -6.29
N MET A 33 0.19 5.91 -5.79
CA MET A 33 0.36 5.25 -4.50
C MET A 33 1.52 4.26 -4.51
N ASP A 34 1.66 3.46 -5.56
CA ASP A 34 2.77 2.51 -5.71
C ASP A 34 4.11 3.24 -5.80
N THR A 35 4.15 4.40 -6.46
CA THR A 35 5.33 5.27 -6.52
C THR A 35 5.69 5.83 -5.14
N LYS A 36 4.71 6.34 -4.38
CA LYS A 36 4.92 6.82 -3.00
C LYS A 36 5.47 5.71 -2.09
N VAL A 37 4.93 4.50 -2.20
CA VAL A 37 5.41 3.35 -1.41
C VAL A 37 6.84 2.97 -1.82
N SER A 38 7.15 3.01 -3.12
CA SER A 38 8.49 2.70 -3.63
C SER A 38 9.54 3.68 -3.11
N PHE A 39 9.24 4.98 -3.08
CA PHE A 39 10.13 5.98 -2.47
C PHE A 39 10.30 5.76 -0.96
N ALA A 40 9.22 5.42 -0.25
CA ALA A 40 9.29 5.13 1.19
C ALA A 40 10.12 3.87 1.49
N LEU A 41 10.01 2.82 0.65
CA LEU A 41 10.84 1.62 0.75
C LEU A 41 12.32 1.91 0.47
N ALA A 42 12.62 2.73 -0.54
CA ALA A 42 13.99 3.14 -0.83
C ALA A 42 14.62 3.86 0.38
N LEU A 43 13.89 4.83 0.96
CA LEU A 43 14.33 5.51 2.19
C LEU A 43 14.51 4.53 3.36
N ALA A 44 13.54 3.65 3.59
CA ALA A 44 13.63 2.64 4.64
C ALA A 44 14.82 1.70 4.45
N GLY A 45 15.11 1.29 3.21
CA GLY A 45 16.27 0.47 2.87
C GLY A 45 17.59 1.15 3.18
N VAL A 46 17.74 2.43 2.82
CA VAL A 46 18.93 3.22 3.17
C VAL A 46 19.09 3.35 4.68
N LEU A 47 18.01 3.70 5.40
CA LEU A 47 18.06 3.84 6.86
C LEU A 47 18.46 2.53 7.55
N ILE A 48 17.94 1.40 7.09
CA ILE A 48 18.30 0.08 7.63
C ILE A 48 19.76 -0.25 7.34
N GLY A 49 20.26 0.05 6.13
CA GLY A 49 21.68 -0.09 5.81
C GLY A 49 22.57 0.63 6.81
N VAL A 50 22.22 1.88 7.17
CA VAL A 50 22.94 2.67 8.18
C VAL A 50 22.80 2.08 9.59
N ILE A 51 21.59 1.64 9.98
CA ILE A 51 21.33 1.05 11.31
C ILE A 51 22.15 -0.23 11.54
N PHE A 52 22.41 -1.02 10.51
CA PHE A 52 23.15 -2.28 10.59
C PHE A 52 24.62 -2.18 10.18
N GLU A 53 25.11 -1.00 9.79
CA GLU A 53 26.47 -0.80 9.28
C GLU A 53 27.55 -1.29 10.24
N LYS A 54 27.37 -1.05 11.55
CA LYS A 54 28.33 -1.44 12.60
C LYS A 54 28.10 -2.83 13.18
N GLY A 55 27.12 -3.60 12.69
CA GLY A 55 26.80 -4.92 13.22
C GLY A 55 25.91 -4.87 14.46
N ILE A 56 26.20 -5.71 15.45
CA ILE A 56 25.38 -5.81 16.68
C ILE A 56 25.55 -4.51 17.50
N PRO A 57 24.46 -3.83 17.88
CA PRO A 57 24.54 -2.63 18.70
C PRO A 57 25.21 -2.85 20.05
N ASN A 58 26.00 -1.87 20.49
CA ASN A 58 26.64 -1.82 21.81
C ASN A 58 25.64 -2.07 22.96
N ALA A 59 24.39 -1.61 22.78
CA ALA A 59 23.31 -1.81 23.76
C ALA A 59 22.98 -3.30 24.02
N PHE A 60 23.25 -4.19 23.05
CA PHE A 60 23.02 -5.63 23.20
C PHE A 60 24.25 -6.40 23.65
N GLU A 61 25.47 -5.93 23.33
CA GLU A 61 26.72 -6.55 23.79
C GLU A 61 26.71 -6.70 25.32
N ARG A 62 26.34 -5.64 26.03
CA ARG A 62 26.32 -5.66 27.49
C ARG A 62 25.30 -6.62 28.11
N ILE A 63 24.17 -6.85 27.44
CA ILE A 63 23.19 -7.86 27.86
C ILE A 63 23.76 -9.27 27.73
N THR A 64 24.60 -9.51 26.72
CA THR A 64 25.22 -10.82 26.52
C THR A 64 26.38 -11.11 27.48
N GLU A 65 26.96 -10.07 28.10
CA GLU A 65 28.05 -10.21 29.06
C GLU A 65 27.60 -10.53 30.49
N VAL A 66 26.39 -10.10 30.87
CA VAL A 66 25.89 -10.31 32.24
C VAL A 66 25.28 -11.70 32.42
N SER A 67 25.56 -12.35 33.55
CA SER A 67 25.01 -13.68 33.85
C SER A 67 23.54 -13.62 34.30
N LYS A 68 23.13 -12.49 34.89
CA LYS A 68 21.76 -12.22 35.32
C LYS A 68 21.34 -10.82 34.88
N LEU A 69 20.12 -10.68 34.35
CA LEU A 69 19.57 -9.38 33.95
C LEU A 69 19.47 -8.37 35.11
N ALA A 70 19.44 -8.84 36.37
CA ALA A 70 19.44 -7.99 37.56
C ALA A 70 20.75 -7.24 37.81
N GLU A 71 21.84 -7.60 37.10
CA GLU A 71 23.14 -6.92 37.17
C GLU A 71 23.22 -5.70 36.24
N LEU A 72 22.22 -5.51 35.38
CA LEU A 72 22.13 -4.35 34.49
C LEU A 72 21.61 -3.13 35.27
N SER A 73 22.25 -1.99 35.04
CA SER A 73 21.75 -0.69 35.42
C SER A 73 20.47 -0.35 34.65
N GLY A 74 19.64 0.51 35.23
CA GLY A 74 18.42 0.99 34.55
C GLY A 74 18.70 1.66 33.21
N GLY A 75 19.86 2.30 33.04
CA GLY A 75 20.28 2.91 31.78
C GLY A 75 20.54 1.89 30.67
N GLU A 76 21.22 0.78 30.99
CA GLU A 76 21.47 -0.31 30.03
C GLU A 76 20.16 -0.98 29.59
N ILE A 77 19.22 -1.16 30.52
CA ILE A 77 17.87 -1.69 30.21
C ILE A 77 17.12 -0.75 29.26
N ILE A 78 17.13 0.55 29.54
CA ILE A 78 16.48 1.57 28.68
C ILE A 78 17.12 1.59 27.29
N ALA A 79 18.45 1.53 27.20
CA ALA A 79 19.16 1.50 25.93
C ALA A 79 18.74 0.30 25.07
N ALA A 80 18.69 -0.89 25.66
CA ALA A 80 18.26 -2.10 24.96
C ALA A 80 16.81 -2.02 24.49
N ILE A 81 15.91 -1.44 25.30
CA ILE A 81 14.51 -1.22 24.91
C ILE A 81 14.43 -0.24 23.72
N LEU A 82 15.19 0.85 23.73
CA LEU A 82 15.21 1.83 22.64
C LEU A 82 15.66 1.18 21.32
N VAL A 83 16.74 0.40 21.35
CA VAL A 83 17.24 -0.31 20.17
C VAL A 83 16.26 -1.39 19.70
N ALA A 84 15.64 -2.13 20.62
CA ALA A 84 14.60 -3.10 20.27
C ALA A 84 13.37 -2.43 19.62
N LEU A 85 12.93 -1.28 20.12
CA LEU A 85 11.85 -0.50 19.52
C LEU A 85 12.23 0.08 18.15
N LEU A 86 13.49 0.48 17.97
CA LEU A 86 14.01 0.93 16.68
C LEU A 86 13.90 -0.20 15.64
N TYR A 87 14.33 -1.41 15.99
CA TYR A 87 14.26 -2.57 15.09
C TYR A 87 12.82 -2.98 14.80
N LEU A 88 11.98 -3.03 15.84
CA LEU A 88 10.57 -3.40 15.70
C LEU A 88 9.81 -2.39 14.82
N SER A 89 9.99 -1.09 15.06
CA SER A 89 9.36 -0.05 14.23
C SER A 89 9.82 -0.11 12.78
N SER A 90 11.11 -0.31 12.54
CA SER A 90 11.70 -0.46 11.19
C SER A 90 11.07 -1.65 10.45
N PHE A 91 11.00 -2.80 11.13
CA PHE A 91 10.42 -4.02 10.58
C PHE A 91 8.94 -3.86 10.25
N ILE A 92 8.14 -3.30 11.17
CA ILE A 92 6.71 -3.06 10.94
C ILE A 92 6.51 -2.07 9.78
N SER A 93 7.35 -1.04 9.66
CA SER A 93 7.30 -0.09 8.56
C SER A 93 7.46 -0.77 7.20
N ILE A 94 8.54 -1.57 7.02
CA ILE A 94 8.77 -2.33 5.78
C ILE A 94 7.60 -3.26 5.51
N LEU A 95 7.15 -4.03 6.51
CA LEU A 95 6.05 -4.97 6.35
C LEU A 95 4.78 -4.26 5.88
N CYS A 96 4.47 -3.08 6.42
CA CYS A 96 3.34 -2.27 5.94
C CYS A 96 3.52 -1.83 4.49
N PHE A 97 4.71 -1.39 4.09
CA PHE A 97 4.97 -1.00 2.70
C PHE A 97 4.90 -2.19 1.73
N MET A 98 5.44 -3.35 2.10
CA MET A 98 5.31 -4.57 1.32
C MET A 98 3.84 -4.95 1.14
N LEU A 99 3.05 -4.93 2.22
CA LEU A 99 1.60 -5.15 2.15
C LEU A 99 0.89 -4.14 1.24
N SER A 100 1.39 -2.91 1.13
CA SER A 100 0.83 -1.92 0.21
C SER A 100 1.08 -2.30 -1.26
N ILE A 101 2.31 -2.70 -1.61
CA ILE A 101 2.67 -3.03 -3.01
C ILE A 101 2.09 -4.35 -3.49
N ILE A 102 1.78 -5.31 -2.61
CA ILE A 102 1.17 -6.61 -3.00
C ILE A 102 0.04 -6.40 -4.01
N ALA A 103 0.21 -7.05 -5.16
CA ALA A 103 -0.77 -7.07 -6.23
C ALA A 103 -2.05 -7.75 -5.74
N ARG A 104 -3.19 -7.06 -5.89
CA ARG A 104 -4.50 -7.56 -5.51
C ARG A 104 -5.35 -7.68 -6.77
N VAL A 105 -5.68 -8.92 -7.12
CA VAL A 105 -6.39 -9.25 -8.36
C VAL A 105 -7.75 -9.90 -8.12
N LYS A 106 -8.17 -10.03 -6.85
CA LYS A 106 -9.43 -10.68 -6.51
C LYS A 106 -10.59 -9.73 -6.82
N ASN A 107 -11.42 -10.11 -7.79
CA ASN A 107 -12.72 -9.49 -7.97
C ASN A 107 -13.65 -9.95 -6.82
N LEU A 108 -14.26 -9.00 -6.10
CA LEU A 108 -15.12 -9.30 -4.95
C LEU A 108 -16.45 -9.94 -5.34
N ASN A 109 -16.96 -9.62 -6.53
CA ASN A 109 -18.24 -10.13 -7.00
C ASN A 109 -18.10 -11.41 -7.84
N ASN A 110 -16.87 -11.90 -8.05
CA ASN A 110 -16.54 -12.98 -9.00
C ASN A 110 -17.12 -12.75 -10.41
N ALA A 111 -17.49 -11.51 -10.75
CA ALA A 111 -18.00 -11.20 -12.06
C ALA A 111 -16.86 -11.26 -13.07
N SER A 112 -17.15 -11.88 -14.20
CA SER A 112 -16.26 -11.90 -15.36
C SER A 112 -16.31 -10.52 -16.01
N SER A 113 -15.16 -9.87 -16.15
CA SER A 113 -15.05 -8.54 -16.74
C SER A 113 -14.32 -8.59 -18.08
N ALA A 114 -14.79 -7.79 -19.03
CA ALA A 114 -14.20 -7.62 -20.35
C ALA A 114 -13.10 -6.54 -20.37
N PHE A 115 -12.92 -5.74 -19.32
CA PHE A 115 -11.78 -4.80 -19.23
C PHE A 115 -10.77 -5.12 -18.11
N PHE A 116 -11.12 -5.98 -17.15
CA PHE A 116 -10.19 -6.37 -16.09
C PHE A 116 -9.17 -7.41 -16.60
N PHE A 117 -7.88 -7.07 -16.55
CA PHE A 117 -6.80 -7.94 -17.04
C PHE A 117 -6.78 -9.33 -16.38
N GLY A 118 -7.19 -9.44 -15.11
CA GLY A 118 -7.23 -10.72 -14.40
C GLY A 118 -8.35 -11.64 -14.90
N SER A 119 -9.48 -11.07 -15.35
CA SER A 119 -10.54 -11.85 -16.00
C SER A 119 -10.12 -12.23 -17.41
N ILE A 120 -9.64 -11.26 -18.21
CA ILE A 120 -9.20 -11.49 -19.60
C ILE A 120 -8.11 -12.56 -19.67
N GLY A 121 -7.11 -12.49 -18.79
CA GLY A 121 -6.01 -13.46 -18.75
C GLY A 121 -6.43 -14.89 -18.39
N ASN A 122 -7.62 -15.07 -17.82
CA ASN A 122 -8.20 -16.38 -17.50
C ASN A 122 -9.17 -16.89 -18.59
N MET A 123 -9.44 -16.12 -19.64
CA MET A 123 -10.29 -16.53 -20.76
C MET A 123 -9.48 -17.07 -21.95
N THR A 124 -10.13 -17.89 -22.78
CA THR A 124 -9.61 -18.13 -24.14
C THR A 124 -9.83 -16.89 -25.00
N LEU A 125 -9.02 -16.74 -26.06
CA LEU A 125 -9.18 -15.63 -27.02
C LEU A 125 -10.58 -15.61 -27.64
N GLU A 126 -11.16 -16.78 -27.93
CA GLU A 126 -12.50 -16.91 -28.49
C GLU A 126 -13.57 -16.42 -27.51
N ASN A 127 -13.49 -16.85 -26.25
CA ASN A 127 -14.43 -16.40 -25.22
C ASN A 127 -14.35 -14.90 -25.00
N TYR A 128 -13.15 -14.32 -25.00
CA TYR A 128 -12.97 -12.87 -24.89
C TYR A 128 -13.57 -12.13 -26.08
N LYS A 129 -13.30 -12.60 -27.32
CA LYS A 129 -13.88 -11.99 -28.53
C LYS A 129 -15.40 -12.04 -28.51
N ASN A 130 -15.99 -13.15 -28.08
CA ASN A 130 -17.44 -13.28 -27.98
C ASN A 130 -18.01 -12.36 -26.90
N ALA A 131 -17.38 -12.31 -25.72
CA ALA A 131 -17.78 -11.41 -24.64
C ALA A 131 -17.81 -9.94 -25.09
N VAL A 132 -16.78 -9.46 -25.78
CA VAL A 132 -16.71 -8.06 -26.23
C VAL A 132 -17.63 -7.77 -27.41
N LYS A 133 -17.84 -8.74 -28.31
CA LYS A 133 -18.62 -8.54 -29.54
C LYS A 133 -20.10 -8.29 -29.26
N ASP A 134 -20.63 -8.91 -28.21
CA ASP A 134 -22.06 -8.88 -27.90
C ASP A 134 -22.41 -7.83 -26.83
N MET A 135 -21.42 -7.10 -26.29
CA MET A 135 -21.63 -6.08 -25.25
C MET A 135 -22.34 -4.83 -25.78
N ASP A 136 -23.45 -4.48 -25.13
CA ASP A 136 -24.10 -3.19 -25.33
C ASP A 136 -23.45 -2.06 -24.49
N GLU A 137 -23.84 -0.81 -24.76
CA GLU A 137 -23.24 0.35 -24.06
C GLU A 137 -23.52 0.33 -22.56
N LYS A 138 -24.68 -0.17 -22.13
CA LYS A 138 -25.05 -0.26 -20.72
C LYS A 138 -24.20 -1.31 -20.03
N GLU A 139 -24.00 -2.47 -20.65
CA GLU A 139 -23.11 -3.52 -20.12
C GLU A 139 -21.66 -3.05 -20.00
N ILE A 140 -21.20 -2.20 -20.93
CA ILE A 140 -19.88 -1.57 -20.83
C ILE A 140 -19.82 -0.64 -19.61
N VAL A 141 -20.81 0.22 -19.42
CA VAL A 141 -20.86 1.13 -18.27
C VAL A 141 -20.91 0.33 -16.96
N ASP A 142 -21.76 -0.69 -16.87
CA ASP A 142 -21.91 -1.54 -15.68
C ASP A 142 -20.58 -2.25 -15.31
N ASP A 143 -19.84 -2.80 -16.28
CA ASP A 143 -18.51 -3.41 -16.04
C ASP A 143 -17.46 -2.37 -15.59
N LEU A 144 -17.45 -1.19 -16.23
CA LEU A 144 -16.54 -0.11 -15.85
C LEU A 144 -16.83 0.41 -14.44
N GLU A 145 -18.10 0.53 -14.04
CA GLU A 145 -18.49 0.92 -12.68
C GLU A 145 -18.01 -0.11 -11.64
N GLU A 146 -18.11 -1.40 -11.94
CA GLU A 146 -17.58 -2.45 -11.06
C GLU A 146 -16.06 -2.33 -10.90
N GLN A 147 -15.33 -2.04 -11.98
CA GLN A 147 -13.90 -1.83 -11.95
C GLN A 147 -13.51 -0.54 -11.22
N ILE A 148 -14.23 0.56 -11.42
CA ILE A 148 -14.01 1.81 -10.68
C ILE A 148 -14.14 1.55 -9.18
N HIS A 149 -15.18 0.85 -8.76
CA HIS A 149 -15.41 0.55 -7.35
C HIS A 149 -14.34 -0.41 -6.78
N THR A 150 -13.99 -1.47 -7.52
CA THR A 150 -12.96 -2.43 -7.11
C THR A 150 -11.59 -1.79 -7.03
N ASN A 151 -11.18 -1.01 -8.04
CA ASN A 151 -9.91 -0.31 -8.07
C ASN A 151 -9.84 0.79 -7.00
N SER A 152 -10.96 1.46 -6.71
CA SER A 152 -11.05 2.42 -5.61
C SER A 152 -10.81 1.76 -4.25
N LYS A 153 -11.36 0.55 -4.02
CA LYS A 153 -11.08 -0.24 -2.80
C LYS A 153 -9.61 -0.64 -2.70
N ILE A 154 -9.00 -1.06 -3.81
CA ILE A 154 -7.57 -1.39 -3.87
C ILE A 154 -6.72 -0.16 -3.51
N CYS A 155 -6.98 0.98 -4.16
CA CYS A 155 -6.29 2.24 -3.90
C CYS A 155 -6.41 2.67 -2.44
N SER A 156 -7.62 2.57 -1.87
CA SER A 156 -7.88 2.89 -0.46
C SER A 156 -7.10 1.99 0.50
N LEU A 157 -7.02 0.69 0.20
CA LEU A 157 -6.26 -0.26 1.01
C LEU A 157 -4.76 -0.02 0.92
N LYS A 158 -4.23 0.30 -0.28
CA LYS A 158 -2.83 0.71 -0.47
C LYS A 158 -2.53 1.97 0.38
N ALA A 159 -3.38 2.99 0.30
CA ALA A 159 -3.25 4.21 1.10
C ALA A 159 -3.25 3.93 2.62
N LYS A 160 -4.10 3.02 3.09
CA LYS A 160 -4.16 2.61 4.50
C LYS A 160 -2.83 1.99 4.97
N TRP A 161 -2.28 1.06 4.20
CA TRP A 161 -1.00 0.42 4.51
C TRP A 161 0.17 1.39 4.42
N TYR A 162 0.20 2.24 3.37
CA TYR A 162 1.18 3.32 3.23
C TYR A 162 1.18 4.24 4.44
N ASN A 163 0.01 4.76 4.85
CA ASN A 163 -0.10 5.67 6.00
C ASN A 163 0.34 5.00 7.30
N LYS A 164 0.04 3.71 7.48
CA LYS A 164 0.52 2.95 8.64
C LYS A 164 2.05 2.82 8.59
N GLY A 165 2.62 2.45 7.43
CA GLY A 165 4.06 2.35 7.24
C GLY A 165 4.79 3.67 7.52
N ILE A 166 4.30 4.79 6.99
CA ILE A 166 4.90 6.13 7.22
C ILE A 166 4.90 6.50 8.71
N LYS A 167 3.85 6.17 9.47
CA LYS A 167 3.83 6.43 10.92
C LYS A 167 4.95 5.65 11.64
N PHE A 168 5.14 4.38 11.30
CA PHE A 168 6.24 3.58 11.86
C PHE A 168 7.61 4.07 11.39
N LEU A 169 7.74 4.46 10.12
CA LEU A 169 8.97 5.05 9.58
C LEU A 169 9.35 6.33 10.31
N LEU A 170 8.37 7.20 10.63
CA LEU A 170 8.62 8.41 11.40
C LEU A 170 9.16 8.08 12.80
N VAL A 171 8.55 7.10 13.47
CA VAL A 171 9.04 6.59 14.77
C VAL A 171 10.45 6.03 14.63
N THR A 172 10.73 5.26 13.57
CA THR A 172 12.07 4.74 13.26
C THR A 172 13.09 5.86 13.13
N VAL A 173 12.80 6.92 12.37
CA VAL A 173 13.70 8.06 12.20
C VAL A 173 13.98 8.75 13.53
N ILE A 174 12.95 8.98 14.36
CA ILE A 174 13.12 9.61 15.68
C ILE A 174 13.98 8.73 16.58
N LEU A 175 13.67 7.43 16.68
CA LEU A 175 14.44 6.49 17.50
C LEU A 175 15.88 6.35 17.00
N TRP A 176 16.10 6.37 15.69
CA TRP A 176 17.43 6.33 15.09
C TRP A 176 18.26 7.53 15.54
N PHE A 177 17.72 8.77 15.45
CA PHE A 177 18.41 9.96 15.96
C PHE A 177 18.73 9.86 17.45
N VAL A 178 17.80 9.40 18.27
CA VAL A 178 18.02 9.21 19.72
C VAL A 178 19.15 8.19 19.95
N CYS A 179 19.09 7.03 19.29
CA CYS A 179 20.11 5.99 19.44
C CYS A 179 21.50 6.47 18.99
N MET A 180 21.57 7.26 17.91
CA MET A 180 22.82 7.86 17.43
C MET A 180 23.41 8.86 18.43
N ILE A 181 22.60 9.76 19.01
CA ILE A 181 23.05 10.76 19.98
C ILE A 181 23.65 10.08 21.23
N PHE A 182 23.01 9.01 21.70
CA PHE A 182 23.46 8.24 22.85
C PHE A 182 24.48 7.14 22.50
N GLN A 183 24.94 7.07 21.25
CA GLN A 183 25.91 6.07 20.77
C GLN A 183 25.51 4.62 21.05
N LEU A 184 24.21 4.34 20.98
CA LEU A 184 23.63 3.01 21.22
C LEU A 184 23.78 2.08 20.00
N ILE A 185 23.95 2.66 18.81
CA ILE A 185 24.10 2.00 17.49
C ILE A 185 25.30 2.58 16.72
#